data_AF-A0A0Q3WKY0-F1
#
_entry.id   AF-A0A0Q3WKY0-F1
#
_cell.length_a   1.000
_cell.length_b   1.000
_cell.length_c   1.000
_cell.angle_alpha   90.00
_cell.angle_beta   90.00
_cell.angle_gamma   90.00
#
_symmetry.space_group_name_H-M   'P 1'
#
loop_
_entity.id
_entity.type
_entity.pdbx_description
1 polymer ?
#
loop_
_entity_poly.entity_id
_entity_poly.type
_entity_poly.pdbx_seq_one_letter_code
_entity_poly.pdbx_strand_id
1 'polypeptide(L)' 'MFNFKNKLRCPSCDSFQYVSKKSRNQLSLFVVFIPLLIVPLVSFGISKYFILTFELVAFALVLIWMPFLYKLSNKDDPMW' A
#
# COMPACT_ATOMS: atom_id res chain seq x y z
N MET A 1 16.71 3.39 -11.65
CA MET A 1 16.87 2.99 -10.24
C MET A 1 15.84 3.76 -9.42
N PHE A 2 14.72 3.12 -9.04
CA PHE A 2 13.63 3.78 -8.31
C PHE A 2 14.10 4.08 -6.88
N ASN A 3 14.41 5.34 -6.60
CA ASN A 3 14.79 5.78 -5.26
C ASN A 3 13.50 6.18 -4.54
N PHE A 4 12.92 5.27 -3.76
CA PHE A 4 11.78 5.55 -2.87
C PHE A 4 12.25 6.49 -1.76
N LYS A 5 12.33 7.78 -2.06
CA LYS A 5 12.63 8.80 -1.06
C LYS A 5 11.47 8.85 -0.08
N ASN A 6 11.68 8.28 1.11
CA ASN A 6 10.71 8.30 2.21
C ASN A 6 10.45 9.70 2.80
N LYS A 7 11.14 10.73 2.29
CA LYS A 7 11.03 12.12 2.67
C LYS A 7 10.54 12.97 1.49
N LEU A 8 9.46 13.70 1.72
CA LEU A 8 8.90 14.69 0.82
C LEU A 8 9.27 16.07 1.36
N ARG A 9 9.81 16.95 0.52
CA ARG A 9 10.10 18.34 0.92
C ARG A 9 8.83 19.14 0.71
N CYS A 10 8.33 19.79 1.77
CA CYS A 10 7.15 20.63 1.65
C CYS A 10 7.54 21.97 0.98
N PRO A 11 6.89 22.36 -0.14
CA PRO A 11 7.25 23.58 -0.86
C PRO A 11 6.91 24.87 -0.10
N SER A 12 5.99 24.82 0.88
CA SER A 12 5.55 26.01 1.63
C SER A 12 6.32 26.26 2.93
N CYS A 13 6.85 25.22 3.58
CA CYS A 13 7.52 25.35 4.88
C CYS A 13 8.94 24.78 4.91
N ASP A 14 9.46 24.33 3.77
CA ASP A 14 10.80 23.79 3.54
C ASP A 14 11.22 22.59 4.43
N SER A 15 10.31 22.12 5.28
CA SER A 15 10.51 20.97 6.15
C SER A 15 10.35 19.64 5.42
N PHE A 16 10.99 18.59 5.96
CA PHE A 16 10.80 17.22 5.50
C PHE A 16 9.54 16.62 6.12
N GLN A 17 8.69 16.06 5.26
CA GLN A 17 7.51 15.31 5.64
C GLN A 17 7.69 13.84 5.28
N TYR A 18 7.21 12.98 6.16
CA TYR A 18 7.33 11.53 6.04
C TYR A 18 5.93 10.93 5.97
N VAL A 19 5.80 9.79 5.30
CA VAL A 19 4.55 9.02 5.34
C VAL A 19 4.30 8.59 6.79
N SER A 20 3.11 8.87 7.34
CA SER A 20 2.79 8.54 8.74
C SER A 20 2.82 7.04 9.02
N LYS A 21 3.17 6.64 10.25
CA LYS A 21 3.14 5.22 10.70
C LYS A 21 1.75 4.58 10.47
N LYS A 22 0.67 5.34 10.68
CA LYS A 22 -0.71 4.89 10.45
C LYS A 22 -0.95 4.50 8.99
N SER A 23 -0.60 5.38 8.05
CA SER A 23 -0.76 5.11 6.61
C SER A 23 0.10 3.97 6.13
N ARG A 24 1.36 3.88 6.59
CA ARG A 24 2.25 2.74 6.30
C ARG A 24 1.66 1.43 6.81
N ASN A 25 1.12 1.42 8.04
CA ASN A 25 0.53 0.21 8.61
C ASN A 25 -0.73 -0.21 7.85
N GLN A 26 -1.60 0.74 7.49
CA GLN A 26 -2.78 0.43 6.66
C GLN A 26 -2.40 -0.17 5.30
N LEU A 27 -1.37 0.38 4.63
CA LEU A 27 -0.86 -0.18 3.39
C LEU A 27 -0.29 -1.60 3.57
N SER A 28 0.46 -1.83 4.65
CA SER A 28 0.98 -3.15 4.99
C SER A 28 -0.16 -4.16 5.17
N LEU A 29 -1.25 -3.78 5.85
CA LEU A 29 -2.42 -4.63 5.99
C LEU A 29 -3.02 -4.98 4.63
N PHE A 30 -3.21 -4.02 3.72
CA PHE A 30 -3.72 -4.33 2.37
C PHE A 30 -2.82 -5.31 1.62
N VAL A 31 -1.50 -5.12 1.67
CA VAL A 31 -0.54 -6.00 0.98
C VAL A 31 -0.56 -7.42 1.55
N VAL A 32 -0.81 -7.61 2.85
CA VAL A 32 -0.90 -8.94 3.47
C VAL A 32 -2.28 -9.58 3.27
N PHE A 33 -3.36 -8.81 3.40
CA PHE A 33 -4.73 -9.35 3.33
C PHE A 33 -5.15 -9.77 1.92
N ILE A 34 -4.73 -9.05 0.88
CA ILE A 34 -5.08 -9.37 -0.51
C ILE A 34 -4.65 -10.79 -0.92
N PRO A 35 -3.39 -11.21 -0.77
CA PRO A 35 -2.98 -12.58 -1.10
C PRO A 35 -3.60 -13.62 -0.16
N LEU A 36 -3.98 -13.25 1.07
CA LEU A 36 -4.67 -14.17 1.98
C LEU A 36 -6.04 -14.61 1.45
N LEU A 37 -6.71 -13.75 0.66
CA LEU A 37 -8.00 -14.07 0.03
C LEU A 37 -7.88 -15.16 -1.05
N ILE A 38 -6.67 -15.46 -1.54
CA ILE A 38 -6.43 -16.52 -2.53
C ILE A 38 -6.73 -17.90 -1.93
N VAL A 39 -6.43 -18.11 -0.64
CA VAL A 39 -6.59 -19.41 0.03
C VAL A 39 -8.02 -19.95 -0.09
N PRO A 40 -9.08 -19.20 0.29
CA PRO A 40 -10.45 -19.68 0.11
C PRO A 40 -10.84 -19.81 -1.36
N LEU A 41 -10.43 -18.89 -2.24
CA LEU A 41 -10.73 -18.94 -3.68
C LEU A 41 -10.24 -20.24 -4.34
N VAL A 42 -9.05 -20.71 -3.95
CA VAL A 42 -8.49 -21.98 -4.42
C VAL A 42 -9.29 -23.16 -3.86
N SER A 43 -9.69 -23.13 -2.59
CA SER A 43 -10.50 -24.20 -1.97
C SER A 43 -11.88 -24.37 -2.62
N PHE A 44 -12.47 -23.29 -3.15
CA PHE A 44 -13.74 -23.35 -3.91
C PHE A 44 -13.56 -23.82 -5.36
N GLY A 45 -12.34 -24.12 -5.80
CA GLY A 45 -12.06 -24.61 -7.16
C GLY A 45 -12.21 -23.55 -8.25
N ILE A 46 -12.09 -22.26 -7.90
CA ILE A 46 -12.16 -21.16 -8.87
C ILE A 46 -10.99 -21.29 -9.87
N SER A 47 -11.25 -20.95 -11.14
CA SER A 47 -10.23 -20.97 -12.18
C SER A 47 -9.02 -20.12 -11.82
N LYS A 48 -7.82 -20.68 -12.01
CA LYS A 48 -6.54 -20.00 -11.73
C LYS A 48 -6.41 -18.68 -12.48
N TYR A 49 -6.92 -18.63 -13.73
CA TYR A 49 -6.91 -17.41 -14.54
C TYR A 49 -7.77 -16.30 -13.92
N PHE A 50 -8.91 -16.66 -13.34
CA PHE A 50 -9.78 -15.71 -12.65
C PHE A 50 -9.10 -15.15 -11.40
N ILE A 51 -8.48 -16.03 -10.60
CA ILE A 51 -7.75 -15.64 -9.38
C ILE A 51 -6.62 -14.66 -9.72
N LEU A 52 -5.82 -14.98 -10.74
CA LEU A 52 -4.71 -14.13 -11.18
C LEU A 52 -5.20 -12.77 -11.67
N THR A 53 -6.28 -12.75 -12.47
CA THR A 53 -6.86 -11.49 -12.97
C THR A 53 -7.41 -10.65 -11.82
N PHE A 54 -8.10 -11.27 -10.87
CA PHE A 54 -8.64 -10.59 -9.69
C PHE A 54 -7.52 -9.96 -8.84
N GLU A 55 -6.43 -10.70 -8.60
CA GLU A 55 -5.27 -10.20 -7.86
C GLU A 55 -4.67 -8.95 -8.53
N LEU A 56 -4.41 -9.03 -9.84
CA LEU A 56 -3.85 -7.89 -10.60
C LEU A 56 -4.75 -6.66 -10.53
N VAL A 57 -6.06 -6.85 -10.66
CA VAL A 57 -7.04 -5.77 -10.55
C VAL A 57 -7.05 -5.18 -9.14
N ALA A 58 -7.03 -6.02 -8.10
CA ALA A 58 -6.99 -5.56 -6.71
C ALA A 58 -5.72 -4.75 -6.42
N PHE A 59 -4.55 -5.19 -6.89
CA PHE A 59 -3.30 -4.43 -6.77
C PHE A 59 -3.36 -3.09 -7.48
N ALA A 60 -3.90 -3.05 -8.70
CA ALA A 60 -4.06 -1.80 -9.44
C ALA A 60 -4.98 -0.82 -8.70
N LEU A 61 -6.10 -1.31 -8.14
CA LEU A 61 -7.02 -0.49 -7.34
C LEU A 61 -6.34 0.08 -6.09
N VAL A 62 -5.55 -0.73 -5.38
CA VAL A 62 -4.79 -0.23 -4.22
C VAL A 62 -3.82 0.87 -4.64
N LEU A 63 -3.07 0.69 -5.73
CA LEU A 63 -2.14 1.72 -6.24
C LEU A 63 -2.86 3.03 -6.59
N ILE A 64 -4.05 2.96 -7.18
CA ILE A 64 -4.88 4.12 -7.48
C ILE A 64 -5.40 4.79 -6.19
N TRP A 65 -5.73 4.00 -5.17
CA TRP A 65 -6.21 4.50 -3.88
C TRP A 65 -5.12 4.90 -2.89
N MET A 66 -3.87 4.50 -3.11
CA MET A 66 -2.71 4.92 -2.31
C MET A 66 -2.73 6.43 -2.01
N PRO A 67 -2.79 7.36 -2.98
CA PRO A 67 -2.74 8.79 -2.68
C PRO A 67 -3.78 9.26 -1.66
N PHE A 68 -4.94 8.61 -1.58
CA PHE A 68 -5.99 8.95 -0.60
C PHE A 68 -5.74 8.39 0.80
N LEU A 69 -4.99 7.29 0.90
CA LEU A 69 -4.61 6.64 2.16
C LEU A 69 -3.31 7.23 2.75
N TYR A 70 -2.50 7.89 1.92
CA TYR A 70 -1.25 8.52 2.32
C TYR A 70 -1.50 9.79 3.13
N LYS A 71 -1.32 9.69 4.45
CA LYS A 71 -1.28 10.84 5.36
C LYS A 71 0.17 11.15 5.70
N LEU A 72 0.57 12.39 5.46
CA LEU A 72 1.90 12.89 5.78
C LEU A 72 1.97 13.30 7.27
N SER A 73 3.11 13.02 7.89
CA SER A 73 3.48 13.43 9.25
C SER A 73 4.83 14.15 9.18
N ASN A 74 5.02 15.18 10.00
CA ASN A 74 6.31 15.87 10.11
C ASN A 74 7.30 15.11 11.02
N LYS A 75 6.86 14.00 11.63
CA LYS A 75 7.70 13.13 12.45
C LYS A 75 8.17 11.94 11.62
N ASP A 76 9.47 11.67 11.69
CA ASP A 76 10.03 10.41 11.21
C ASP A 76 9.79 9.34 12.28
N ASP A 77 8.56 8.81 12.29
CA ASP A 77 8.20 7.76 13.25
C ASP A 77 8.88 6.45 12.82
N PRO A 78 9.64 5.78 13.72
CA PRO A 78 10.25 4.51 13.42
C PRO A 78 9.21 3.45 13.08
N MET A 79 9.59 2.55 12.17
CA MET A 79 8.71 1.46 11.72
C MET A 79 8.49 0.40 12.81
N TRP A 80 9.35 0.35 13.83
CA TRP A 80 9.18 -0.45 15.04
C TRP A 80 8.34 0.32 16.06
#